data_AF-A0A330LBN2-F1
#
_entry.id   AF-A0A330LBN2-F1
#
_cell.length_a   1.000
_cell.length_b   1.000
_cell.length_c   1.000
_cell.angle_alpha   90.00
_cell.angle_beta   90.00
_cell.angle_gamma   90.00
#
_symmetry.space_group_name_H-M   'P 1'
#
loop_
_entity.id
_entity.type
_entity.pdbx_description
1 polymer ?
#
loop_
_entity_poly.entity_id
_entity_poly.type
_entity_poly.pdbx_seq_one_letter_code
_entity_poly.pdbx_strand_id
1 'polypeptide(L)'
;MAKAKQTPTGRAQGGPKALTGLEGPIIEGMATLFEKFGPAVGSAMYKAYLGNTDLFIQIASSHREGDYYVVELTLRNVSEHGVYLEALSLPDSPKVPLEIGHKVRKDTGMTIDQVLVWEAVDQSTFLPAHLRPGGDDSKTVWLRIGPISKQPDKLADVKSMKLGYRYSPLDEATSTDKTIRVRLR
;
A
#
# COMPACT_ATOMS: atom_id res chain seq x y z
N MET A 1 2.25 -11.29 53.22
CA MET A 1 3.19 -12.08 52.39
C MET A 1 2.50 -12.46 51.09
N ALA A 2 3.20 -12.28 49.97
CA ALA A 2 2.70 -12.29 48.60
C ALA A 2 2.60 -13.72 48.00
N LYS A 3 1.79 -13.88 46.94
CA LYS A 3 2.29 -14.46 45.69
C LYS A 3 1.44 -14.06 44.48
N ALA A 4 2.16 -13.79 43.40
CA ALA A 4 1.77 -13.01 42.23
C ALA A 4 0.88 -13.76 41.23
N LYS A 5 0.13 -12.97 40.46
CA LYS A 5 -0.48 -13.36 39.18
C LYS A 5 0.61 -13.90 38.25
N GLN A 6 0.48 -15.14 37.79
CA GLN A 6 1.25 -15.63 36.65
C GLN A 6 0.47 -15.31 35.37
N THR A 7 0.92 -14.27 34.68
CA THR A 7 0.64 -14.06 33.25
C THR A 7 1.43 -15.12 32.47
N PRO A 8 0.84 -15.83 31.49
CA PRO A 8 1.62 -16.64 30.57
C PRO A 8 2.50 -15.71 29.71
N THR A 9 3.79 -15.74 29.99
CA THR A 9 4.84 -15.10 29.20
C THR A 9 5.09 -15.86 27.90
N GLY A 10 5.17 -15.09 26.80
CA GLY A 10 6.01 -15.36 25.64
C GLY A 10 5.98 -16.76 25.02
N ARG A 11 5.13 -16.94 24.00
CA ARG A 11 5.52 -17.73 22.83
C ARG A 11 5.86 -16.76 21.71
N ALA A 12 7.10 -16.81 21.26
CA ALA A 12 7.56 -16.14 20.05
C ALA A 12 6.64 -16.56 18.89
N GLN A 13 5.75 -15.66 18.45
CA GLN A 13 5.10 -15.80 17.16
C GLN A 13 6.17 -15.51 16.11
N GLY A 14 6.73 -16.58 15.54
CA GLY A 14 7.34 -16.49 14.23
C GLY A 14 6.29 -15.95 13.28
N GLY A 15 6.36 -14.66 12.98
CA GLY A 15 5.50 -14.02 11.99
C GLY A 15 5.66 -14.74 10.65
N PRO A 16 4.58 -14.87 9.86
CA PRO A 16 4.65 -15.54 8.58
C PRO A 16 5.65 -14.82 7.67
N LYS A 17 6.74 -15.52 7.32
CA LYS A 17 7.67 -15.09 6.27
C LYS A 17 6.87 -14.90 4.98
N ALA A 18 6.80 -13.67 4.50
CA ALA A 18 6.24 -13.38 3.20
C ALA A 18 7.11 -14.02 2.11
N LEU A 19 6.58 -15.05 1.44
CA LEU A 19 7.09 -15.52 0.16
C LEU A 19 6.74 -14.46 -0.90
N THR A 20 7.72 -13.62 -1.19
CA THR A 20 7.64 -12.45 -2.05
C THR A 20 8.08 -12.81 -3.47
N GLY A 21 7.22 -12.51 -4.44
CA GLY A 21 7.66 -12.41 -5.83
C GLY A 21 8.45 -11.12 -5.95
N LEU A 22 9.75 -11.24 -6.25
CA LEU A 22 10.72 -10.17 -6.47
C LEU A 22 10.97 -9.16 -5.33
N GLU A 23 10.14 -9.05 -4.29
CA GLU A 23 10.42 -8.14 -3.16
C GLU A 23 11.43 -8.72 -2.15
N GLY A 24 11.50 -10.05 -2.02
CA GLY A 24 12.45 -10.76 -1.15
C GLY A 24 13.91 -10.65 -1.62
N PRO A 25 14.19 -10.89 -2.91
CA PRO A 25 15.51 -10.68 -3.49
C PRO A 25 16.02 -9.24 -3.38
N ILE A 26 15.12 -8.25 -3.33
CA ILE A 26 15.49 -6.83 -3.24
C ILE A 26 15.82 -6.47 -1.79
N ILE A 27 15.02 -6.88 -0.82
CA ILE A 27 15.31 -6.63 0.61
C ILE A 27 16.56 -7.44 1.05
N GLU A 28 16.68 -8.71 0.64
CA GLU A 28 17.89 -9.51 0.88
C GLU A 28 19.10 -8.96 0.11
N GLY A 29 18.91 -8.48 -1.12
CA GLY A 29 19.93 -7.81 -1.91
C GLY A 29 20.41 -6.50 -1.25
N MET A 30 19.51 -5.71 -0.68
CA MET A 30 19.86 -4.48 0.04
C MET A 30 20.55 -4.78 1.37
N ALA A 31 20.10 -5.77 2.14
CA ALA A 31 20.79 -6.23 3.34
C ALA A 31 22.22 -6.71 3.01
N THR A 32 22.39 -7.44 1.90
CA THR A 32 23.70 -7.89 1.40
C THR A 32 24.57 -6.71 0.95
N LEU A 33 23.98 -5.68 0.33
CA LEU A 33 24.70 -4.46 -0.06
C LEU A 33 25.13 -3.63 1.15
N PHE A 34 24.29 -3.55 2.19
CA PHE A 34 24.64 -2.93 3.46
C PHE A 34 25.77 -3.67 4.18
N GLU A 35 25.76 -5.01 4.16
CA GLU A 35 26.85 -5.82 4.72
C GLU A 35 28.14 -5.70 3.92
N LYS A 36 28.08 -5.68 2.57
CA LYS A 36 29.28 -5.70 1.71
C LYS A 36 29.91 -4.33 1.49
N PHE A 37 29.11 -3.28 1.34
CA PHE A 37 29.58 -1.94 0.95
C PHE A 37 29.31 -0.88 2.01
N GLY A 38 28.68 -1.27 3.13
CA GLY A 38 28.41 -0.41 4.28
C GLY A 38 27.13 0.43 4.15
N PRO A 39 26.66 1.02 5.27
CA PRO A 39 25.43 1.81 5.36
C PRO A 39 25.31 2.95 4.33
N ALA A 40 26.42 3.60 4.00
CA ALA A 40 26.45 4.74 3.08
C ALA A 40 26.19 4.32 1.63
N VAL A 41 26.85 3.26 1.16
CA VAL A 41 26.69 2.77 -0.24
C VAL A 41 25.38 2.00 -0.39
N GLY A 42 24.96 1.22 0.60
CA GLY A 42 23.64 0.58 0.61
C GLY A 42 22.50 1.60 0.60
N SER A 43 22.64 2.71 1.34
CA SER A 43 21.68 3.83 1.28
C SER A 43 21.73 4.54 -0.06
N ALA A 44 22.91 4.74 -0.67
CA ALA A 44 23.02 5.35 -1.99
C ALA A 44 22.42 4.47 -3.10
N MET A 45 22.55 3.15 -3.02
CA MET A 45 21.93 2.19 -3.93
C MET A 45 20.41 2.09 -3.71
N TYR A 46 19.97 2.10 -2.46
CA TYR A 46 18.55 2.19 -2.11
C TYR A 46 17.96 3.52 -2.59
N LYS A 47 18.68 4.63 -2.43
CA LYS A 47 18.33 5.95 -2.99
C LYS A 47 18.48 6.05 -4.50
N ALA A 48 19.31 5.25 -5.16
CA ALA A 48 19.40 5.19 -6.63
C ALA A 48 18.28 4.33 -7.22
N TYR A 49 17.86 3.29 -6.49
CA TYR A 49 16.68 2.48 -6.79
C TYR A 49 15.38 3.24 -6.53
N LEU A 50 15.29 3.92 -5.38
CA LEU A 50 14.22 4.87 -5.03
C LEU A 50 14.32 6.19 -5.79
N GLY A 51 15.49 6.54 -6.33
CA GLY A 51 15.75 7.81 -7.02
C GLY A 51 15.05 7.93 -8.37
N ASN A 52 14.39 6.85 -8.80
CA ASN A 52 13.44 6.85 -9.90
C ASN A 52 11.99 6.72 -9.44
N THR A 53 11.70 6.74 -8.13
CA THR A 53 10.37 6.50 -7.57
C THR A 53 10.09 7.39 -6.35
N ASP A 54 9.48 8.54 -6.60
CA ASP A 54 9.10 9.52 -5.57
C ASP A 54 8.05 8.96 -4.59
N LEU A 55 7.24 8.03 -5.08
CA LEU A 55 6.17 7.36 -4.34
C LEU A 55 6.47 5.87 -4.10
N PHE A 56 6.60 5.48 -2.84
CA PHE A 56 6.68 4.10 -2.41
C PHE A 56 5.30 3.57 -1.99
N ILE A 57 4.86 2.47 -2.60
CA ILE A 57 3.59 1.79 -2.30
C ILE A 57 3.91 0.39 -1.78
N GLN A 58 3.56 0.13 -0.53
CA GLN A 58 3.66 -1.18 0.11
C GLN A 58 2.30 -1.85 0.18
N ILE A 59 2.21 -3.12 -0.23
CA ILE A 59 1.02 -3.95 0.00
C ILE A 59 1.12 -4.54 1.42
N ALA A 60 0.33 -4.01 2.35
CA ALA A 60 0.34 -4.46 3.75
C ALA A 60 -0.40 -5.79 3.90
N SER A 61 -1.55 -5.91 3.23
CA SER A 61 -2.34 -7.14 3.23
C SER A 61 -3.16 -7.26 1.94
N SER A 62 -3.51 -8.49 1.57
CA SER A 62 -4.53 -8.77 0.57
C SER A 62 -5.27 -10.03 0.99
N HIS A 63 -6.59 -9.98 0.93
CA HIS A 63 -7.46 -11.09 1.28
C HIS A 63 -8.82 -10.95 0.57
N ARG A 64 -9.55 -12.05 0.45
CA ARG A 64 -10.96 -12.04 0.05
C ARG A 64 -11.86 -11.68 1.22
N GLU A 65 -12.75 -10.70 1.03
CA GLU A 65 -13.81 -10.34 1.96
C GLU A 65 -15.15 -10.45 1.23
N GLY A 66 -15.88 -11.55 1.49
CA GLY A 66 -17.14 -11.84 0.81
C GLY A 66 -16.98 -11.94 -0.72
N ASP A 67 -17.66 -11.03 -1.43
CA ASP A 67 -17.67 -10.97 -2.89
C ASP A 67 -16.61 -10.01 -3.47
N TYR A 68 -15.60 -9.62 -2.68
CA TYR A 68 -14.55 -8.70 -3.13
C TYR A 68 -13.17 -9.19 -2.71
N TYR A 69 -12.16 -8.79 -3.48
CA TYR A 69 -10.79 -8.75 -2.97
C TYR A 69 -10.53 -7.42 -2.31
N VAL A 70 -9.97 -7.46 -1.10
CA VAL A 70 -9.55 -6.28 -0.35
C VAL A 70 -8.04 -6.26 -0.28
N VAL A 71 -7.45 -5.11 -0.58
CA VAL A 71 -6.01 -4.87 -0.59
C VAL A 71 -5.73 -3.67 0.28
N GLU A 72 -4.92 -3.82 1.32
CA GLU A 72 -4.45 -2.71 2.12
C GLU A 72 -3.10 -2.21 1.60
N LEU A 73 -3.01 -0.92 1.33
CA LEU A 73 -1.81 -0.26 0.85
C LEU A 73 -1.32 0.78 1.86
N THR A 74 -0.02 0.82 2.04
CA THR A 74 0.68 1.92 2.73
C THR A 74 1.44 2.74 1.70
N LEU A 75 1.11 4.03 1.62
CA LEU A 75 1.69 5.00 0.71
C LEU A 75 2.70 5.85 1.48
N ARG A 76 3.93 5.95 0.97
CA ARG A 76 4.99 6.79 1.53
C ARG A 76 5.64 7.59 0.41
N ASN A 77 5.78 8.90 0.60
CA ASN A 77 6.57 9.73 -0.30
C ASN A 77 8.00 9.77 0.22
N VAL A 78 8.94 9.29 -0.59
CA VAL A 78 10.37 9.22 -0.25
C VAL A 78 11.19 10.34 -0.90
N SER A 79 10.54 11.22 -1.67
CA SER A 79 11.17 12.39 -2.26
C SER A 79 11.34 13.53 -1.25
N GLU A 80 12.17 14.50 -1.63
CA GLU A 80 12.41 15.73 -0.85
C GLU A 80 11.27 16.74 -0.96
N HIS A 81 10.39 16.56 -1.96
CA HIS A 81 9.24 17.42 -2.25
C HIS A 81 7.93 16.68 -1.96
N GLY A 82 6.80 17.38 -1.91
CA GLY A 82 5.51 16.71 -1.78
C GLY A 82 5.10 16.02 -3.07
N VAL A 83 4.23 15.01 -2.99
CA VAL A 83 3.68 14.30 -4.15
C VAL A 83 2.17 14.18 -4.01
N TYR A 84 1.42 14.36 -5.09
CA TYR A 84 0.02 13.96 -5.17
C TYR A 84 -0.09 12.58 -5.79
N LEU A 85 -0.75 11.63 -5.11
CA LEU A 85 -1.31 10.46 -5.77
C LEU A 85 -2.62 10.88 -6.44
N GLU A 86 -2.65 10.86 -7.77
CA GLU A 86 -3.74 11.41 -8.58
C GLU A 86 -4.82 10.38 -8.88
N ALA A 87 -4.41 9.15 -9.20
CA ALA A 87 -5.32 8.12 -9.67
C ALA A 87 -4.83 6.73 -9.34
N LEU A 88 -5.78 5.80 -9.22
CA LEU A 88 -5.55 4.36 -9.14
C LEU A 88 -6.39 3.67 -10.22
N SER A 89 -5.93 2.54 -10.76
CA SER A 89 -6.66 1.80 -11.79
C SER A 89 -6.28 0.33 -11.87
N LEU A 90 -7.10 -0.46 -12.56
CA LEU A 90 -6.79 -1.84 -12.94
C LEU A 90 -6.55 -1.88 -14.45
N PRO A 91 -5.34 -1.58 -14.96
CA PRO A 91 -5.10 -1.39 -16.39
C PRO A 91 -5.42 -2.63 -17.23
N ASP A 92 -5.16 -3.83 -16.70
CA ASP A 92 -5.46 -5.09 -17.39
C ASP A 92 -6.96 -5.47 -17.26
N SER A 93 -7.76 -4.74 -16.48
CA SER A 93 -9.17 -5.03 -16.21
C SER A 93 -9.99 -3.76 -15.90
N PRO A 94 -10.03 -2.78 -16.81
CA PRO A 94 -10.59 -1.44 -16.54
C PRO A 94 -12.11 -1.45 -16.27
N LYS A 95 -12.80 -2.52 -16.65
CA LYS A 95 -14.23 -2.70 -16.40
C LYS A 95 -14.53 -3.28 -15.01
N VAL A 96 -13.52 -3.80 -14.30
CA VAL A 96 -13.70 -4.30 -12.93
C VAL A 96 -13.82 -3.10 -12.00
N PRO A 97 -14.90 -2.99 -11.21
CA PRO A 97 -15.03 -1.87 -10.28
C PRO A 97 -13.90 -1.90 -9.25
N LEU A 98 -13.33 -0.73 -9.03
CA LEU A 98 -12.28 -0.46 -8.06
C LEU A 98 -12.78 0.65 -7.15
N GLU A 99 -12.86 0.34 -5.86
CA GLU A 99 -13.24 1.26 -4.81
C GLU A 99 -12.05 1.52 -3.88
N ILE A 100 -11.96 2.74 -3.36
CA ILE A 100 -10.98 3.15 -2.36
C ILE A 100 -11.68 3.37 -1.02
N GLY A 101 -11.21 2.64 -0.03
CA GLY A 101 -11.56 2.75 1.37
C GLY A 101 -10.59 3.70 2.06
N HIS A 102 -11.11 4.73 2.71
CA HIS A 102 -10.30 5.62 3.54
C HIS A 102 -11.07 6.08 4.79
N LYS A 103 -10.34 6.47 5.83
CA LYS A 103 -10.93 6.91 7.09
C LYS A 103 -11.29 8.39 7.02
N VAL A 104 -12.56 8.71 7.19
CA VAL A 104 -13.05 10.08 7.33
C VAL A 104 -13.43 10.35 8.78
N ARG A 105 -13.22 11.59 9.23
CA ARG A 105 -13.78 12.05 10.50
C ARG A 105 -15.25 12.34 10.28
N LYS A 106 -16.11 11.65 11.00
CA LYS A 106 -17.55 11.88 10.98
C LYS A 106 -17.99 12.38 12.35
N ASP A 107 -18.60 13.56 12.35
CA ASP A 107 -19.28 14.08 13.52
C ASP A 107 -20.61 13.34 13.68
N THR A 108 -20.74 12.57 14.76
CA THR A 108 -21.97 11.84 15.09
C THR A 108 -22.91 12.67 15.99
N GLY A 109 -22.55 13.91 16.30
CA GLY A 109 -23.25 14.80 17.22
C GLY A 109 -22.87 14.60 18.69
N MET A 110 -22.21 13.49 19.03
CA MET A 110 -21.69 13.20 20.37
C MET A 110 -20.16 13.06 20.40
N THR A 111 -19.58 12.46 19.36
CA THR A 111 -18.13 12.28 19.22
C THR A 111 -17.69 12.45 17.76
N ILE A 112 -16.43 12.80 17.56
CA ILE A 112 -15.79 12.75 16.24
C ILE A 112 -15.16 11.36 16.11
N ASP A 113 -15.82 10.48 15.35
CA ASP A 113 -15.34 9.13 15.12
C ASP A 113 -14.65 9.03 13.75
N GLN A 114 -13.71 8.09 13.63
CA GLN A 114 -13.14 7.73 12.33
C GLN A 114 -13.92 6.57 11.73
N VAL A 115 -14.55 6.81 10.58
CA VAL A 115 -15.33 5.81 9.86
C VAL A 115 -14.64 5.48 8.54
N LEU A 116 -14.55 4.19 8.20
CA LEU A 116 -14.08 3.75 6.89
C LEU A 116 -15.22 3.93 5.88
N VAL A 117 -14.98 4.73 4.84
CA VAL A 117 -15.92 4.94 3.73
C VAL A 117 -15.30 4.39 2.45
N TRP A 118 -16.12 3.71 1.65
CA TRP A 118 -15.75 3.17 0.34
C TRP A 118 -16.35 4.05 -0.75
N GLU A 119 -15.51 4.48 -1.68
CA GLU A 119 -15.90 5.30 -2.82
C GLU A 119 -15.34 4.70 -4.10
N ALA A 120 -16.06 4.81 -5.21
CA ALA A 120 -15.49 4.48 -6.51
C ALA A 120 -14.26 5.37 -6.78
N VAL A 121 -13.16 4.79 -7.27
CA VAL A 121 -11.88 5.52 -7.41
C VAL A 121 -11.97 6.74 -8.32
N ASP A 122 -12.81 6.69 -9.36
CA ASP A 122 -13.05 7.80 -10.29
C ASP A 122 -13.85 8.97 -9.69
N GLN A 123 -14.49 8.76 -8.53
CA GLN A 123 -15.32 9.74 -7.83
C GLN A 123 -14.85 9.96 -6.39
N SER A 124 -13.67 9.47 -6.04
CA SER A 124 -13.22 9.48 -4.66
C SER A 124 -12.81 10.89 -4.21
N THR A 125 -13.24 11.24 -3.00
CA THR A 125 -12.83 12.45 -2.30
C THR A 125 -11.44 12.33 -1.67
N PHE A 126 -10.90 11.12 -1.56
CA PHE A 126 -9.53 10.88 -1.10
C PHE A 126 -8.49 11.32 -2.15
N LEU A 127 -8.82 11.20 -3.44
CA LEU A 127 -7.93 11.55 -4.53
C LEU A 127 -8.26 12.95 -5.07
N PRO A 128 -7.24 13.77 -5.40
CA PRO A 128 -5.82 13.50 -5.25
C PRO A 128 -5.35 13.54 -3.79
N ALA A 129 -4.47 12.61 -3.42
CA ALA A 129 -3.97 12.49 -2.05
C ALA A 129 -2.57 13.09 -1.90
N HIS A 130 -2.45 14.14 -1.08
CA HIS A 130 -1.15 14.77 -0.78
C HIS A 130 -0.31 13.90 0.17
N LEU A 131 0.87 13.51 -0.26
CA LEU A 131 1.87 12.79 0.52
C LEU A 131 3.05 13.71 0.84
N ARG A 132 3.28 13.95 2.13
CA ARG A 132 4.33 14.86 2.62
C ARG A 132 5.73 14.29 2.33
N PRO A 133 6.73 15.15 2.11
CA PRO A 133 8.11 14.72 1.88
C PRO A 133 8.70 13.96 3.07
N GLY A 134 9.77 13.20 2.81
CA GLY A 134 10.67 12.70 3.85
C GLY A 134 10.39 11.30 4.41
N GLY A 135 9.44 10.53 3.84
CA GLY A 135 9.26 9.09 4.11
C GLY A 135 8.71 8.69 5.49
N ASP A 136 8.71 9.61 6.45
CA ASP A 136 8.23 9.40 7.82
C ASP A 136 6.70 9.43 7.91
N ASP A 137 6.05 10.24 7.07
CA ASP A 137 4.59 10.28 6.98
C ASP A 137 4.10 9.17 6.04
N SER A 138 3.08 8.44 6.48
CA SER A 138 2.49 7.37 5.71
C SER A 138 0.97 7.46 5.72
N LYS A 139 0.36 7.24 4.56
CA LYS A 139 -1.10 7.12 4.44
C LYS A 139 -1.46 5.68 4.16
N THR A 140 -2.42 5.15 4.91
CA THR A 140 -3.03 3.85 4.63
C THR A 140 -4.33 4.03 3.89
N VAL A 141 -4.48 3.27 2.81
CA VAL A 141 -5.73 3.15 2.05
C VAL A 141 -6.06 1.69 1.86
N TRP A 142 -7.35 1.40 1.74
CA TRP A 142 -7.82 0.08 1.35
C TRP A 142 -8.38 0.15 -0.05
N LEU A 143 -8.17 -0.88 -0.86
CA LEU A 143 -8.77 -1.03 -2.16
C LEU A 143 -9.71 -2.22 -2.12
N ARG A 144 -10.86 -2.08 -2.77
CA ARG A 144 -11.84 -3.14 -2.93
C ARG A 144 -12.07 -3.37 -4.42
N ILE A 145 -11.83 -4.61 -4.86
CA ILE A 145 -11.87 -5.04 -6.26
C ILE A 145 -12.99 -6.05 -6.41
N GLY A 146 -13.98 -5.74 -7.24
CA GLY A 146 -15.15 -6.60 -7.44
C GLY A 146 -16.42 -5.80 -7.72
N PRO A 147 -17.62 -6.37 -7.56
CA PRO A 147 -17.87 -7.70 -7.02
C PRO A 147 -17.43 -8.86 -7.95
N ILE A 148 -16.90 -9.93 -7.36
CA ILE A 148 -16.40 -11.13 -8.04
C ILE A 148 -17.55 -11.82 -8.80
N SER A 149 -18.74 -11.92 -8.18
CA SER A 149 -19.94 -12.52 -8.77
C SER A 149 -20.38 -11.90 -10.10
N LYS A 150 -20.10 -10.61 -10.33
CA LYS A 150 -20.47 -9.91 -11.57
C LYS A 150 -19.44 -10.09 -12.69
N GLN A 151 -18.20 -10.48 -12.36
CA GLN A 151 -17.12 -10.67 -13.33
C GLN A 151 -16.29 -11.92 -12.99
N PRO A 152 -16.91 -13.12 -12.89
CA PRO A 152 -16.24 -14.33 -12.44
C PRO A 152 -15.05 -14.69 -13.34
N ASP A 153 -15.21 -14.54 -14.66
CA ASP A 153 -14.15 -14.82 -15.66
C ASP A 153 -12.89 -13.97 -15.47
N LYS A 154 -13.00 -12.83 -14.78
CA LYS A 154 -11.88 -11.92 -14.54
C LYS A 154 -11.36 -11.94 -13.11
N LEU A 155 -12.06 -12.57 -12.17
CA LEU A 155 -11.75 -12.43 -10.75
C LEU A 155 -11.76 -13.75 -9.98
N ALA A 156 -12.55 -14.76 -10.35
CA ALA A 156 -12.79 -15.94 -9.51
C ALA A 156 -11.52 -16.72 -9.14
N ASP A 157 -10.55 -16.80 -10.06
CA ASP A 157 -9.30 -17.57 -9.89
C ASP A 157 -8.03 -16.71 -10.04
N VAL A 158 -8.15 -15.40 -9.91
CA VAL A 158 -7.01 -14.50 -10.14
C VAL A 158 -6.07 -14.50 -8.94
N LYS A 159 -4.85 -15.00 -9.15
CA LYS A 159 -3.78 -15.02 -8.14
C LYS A 159 -3.05 -13.68 -7.99
N SER A 160 -3.09 -12.83 -9.02
CA SER A 160 -2.48 -11.50 -8.98
C SER A 160 -3.04 -10.58 -10.05
N MET A 161 -3.08 -9.28 -9.76
CA MET A 161 -3.48 -8.23 -10.70
C MET A 161 -2.44 -7.12 -10.77
N LYS A 162 -2.42 -6.37 -11.89
CA LYS A 162 -1.71 -5.10 -11.92
C LYS A 162 -2.59 -3.99 -11.36
N LEU A 163 -2.03 -3.23 -10.43
CA LEU A 163 -2.57 -1.97 -9.97
C LEU A 163 -1.77 -0.85 -10.64
N GLY A 164 -2.44 -0.05 -11.46
CA GLY A 164 -1.92 1.18 -12.03
C GLY A 164 -2.09 2.33 -11.05
N TYR A 165 -1.14 3.24 -11.03
CA TYR A 165 -1.22 4.48 -10.27
C TYR A 165 -0.56 5.62 -11.04
N ARG A 166 -1.11 6.82 -10.87
CA ARG A 166 -0.55 8.06 -11.42
C ARG A 166 -0.25 9.00 -10.28
N TYR A 167 0.92 9.64 -10.30
CA TYR A 167 1.29 10.63 -9.32
C TYR A 167 1.96 11.84 -9.96
N SER A 168 1.87 12.98 -9.28
CA SER A 168 2.48 14.25 -9.69
C SER A 168 3.37 14.77 -8.56
N PRO A 169 4.68 14.93 -8.78
CA PRO A 169 5.55 15.68 -7.87
C PRO A 169 5.10 17.14 -7.76
N LEU A 170 5.38 17.80 -6.63
CA LEU A 170 5.03 19.22 -6.42
C LEU A 170 6.10 20.20 -6.91
N ASP A 171 7.31 19.72 -7.11
CA ASP A 171 8.47 20.44 -7.61
C ASP A 171 8.54 20.49 -9.13
N GLU A 172 7.88 19.55 -9.81
CA GLU A 172 7.85 19.46 -11.26
C GLU A 172 6.41 19.36 -11.78
N ALA A 173 6.13 20.05 -12.90
CA ALA A 173 4.83 19.96 -13.56
C ALA A 173 4.74 18.69 -14.45
N THR A 174 5.11 17.55 -13.89
CA THR A 174 5.12 16.25 -14.58
C THR A 174 4.19 15.27 -13.86
N SER A 175 3.49 14.45 -14.62
CA SER A 175 2.68 13.35 -14.07
C SER A 175 3.22 12.03 -14.56
N THR A 176 3.43 11.08 -13.66
CA THR A 176 4.06 9.80 -13.97
C THR A 176 3.07 8.66 -13.72
N ASP A 177 2.84 7.84 -14.75
CA ASP A 177 2.07 6.61 -14.66
C ASP A 177 2.98 5.41 -14.37
N LYS A 178 2.62 4.61 -13.38
CA LYS A 178 3.33 3.39 -12.99
C LYS A 178 2.37 2.27 -12.67
N THR A 179 2.91 1.05 -12.58
CA THR A 179 2.15 -0.14 -12.19
C THR A 179 2.92 -0.96 -11.16
N ILE A 180 2.20 -1.58 -10.24
CA ILE A 180 2.70 -2.64 -9.36
C ILE A 180 1.84 -3.89 -9.51
N ARG A 181 2.41 -5.06 -9.18
CA ARG A 181 1.66 -6.32 -9.18
C ARG A 181 1.23 -6.66 -7.76
N VAL A 182 -0.09 -6.77 -7.55
CA VAL A 182 -0.69 -7.19 -6.29
C VAL A 182 -1.03 -8.67 -6.37
N ARG A 183 -0.56 -9.47 -5.42
CA ARG A 183 -1.03 -10.86 -5.26
C ARG A 183 -2.33 -10.86 -4.47
N LEU A 184 -3.35 -11.50 -5.02
CA LEU A 184 -4.65 -11.66 -4.37
C LEU A 184 -4.66 -13.00 -3.64
N ARG A 185 -5.08 -12.98 -2.37
CA ARG A 185 -5.12 -14.16 -1.51
C ARG A 185 -6.53 -14.41 -0.98
#